data_AF-A0A2V9JYR3-F1
#
_entry.id   AF-A0A2V9JYR3-F1
#
_cell.length_a   1.000
_cell.length_b   1.000
_cell.length_c   1.000
_cell.angle_alpha   90.00
_cell.angle_beta   90.00
_cell.angle_gamma   90.00
#
_symmetry.space_group_name_H-M   'P 1'
#
loop_
_entity.id
_entity.type
_entity.pdbx_description
1 polymer ?
#
loop_
_entity_poly.entity_id
_entity_poly.type
_entity_poly.pdbx_seq_one_letter_code
_entity_poly.pdbx_strand_id
1 'polypeptide(L)'
;VCWYFRCSALHQGRSSHPKMGYSRVLFLEPGSTKIVLHNNIMKDALNIDLRCFVGDLLAGALQWLQQAEGTVNYNRNYPSFMQRYPNGLAPYVAGIAVIA
;
A
#
# COMPACT_ATOMS: atom_id res chain seq x y z
N VAL A 1 12.66 -5.07 2.94
CA VAL A 1 12.06 -5.58 1.68
C VAL A 1 11.12 -4.56 1.04
N CYS A 2 10.00 -4.17 1.68
CA CYS A 2 9.00 -3.26 1.09
C CYS A 2 9.54 -1.90 0.64
N TRP A 3 10.42 -1.27 1.43
CA TRP A 3 11.07 -0.01 1.04
C TRP A 3 11.81 -0.12 -0.30
N TYR A 4 12.65 -1.14 -0.44
CA TYR A 4 13.43 -1.37 -1.66
C TYR A 4 12.56 -1.74 -2.85
N PHE A 5 11.52 -2.56 -2.63
CA PHE A 5 10.54 -2.90 -3.65
C PHE A 5 9.81 -1.65 -4.16
N ARG A 6 9.28 -0.81 -3.26
CA ARG A 6 8.65 0.47 -3.59
C ARG A 6 9.57 1.35 -4.44
N CYS A 7 10.81 1.57 -3.98
CA CYS A 7 11.75 2.44 -4.69
C CYS A 7 12.05 1.93 -6.10
N SER A 8 12.26 0.62 -6.24
CA SER A 8 12.49 -0.01 -7.53
C SER A 8 11.28 0.09 -8.46
N ALA A 9 10.09 -0.22 -7.95
CA ALA A 9 8.87 -0.20 -8.75
C ALA A 9 8.54 1.22 -9.24
N LEU A 10 8.55 2.21 -8.33
CA LEU A 10 8.11 3.56 -8.65
C LEU A 10 9.16 4.38 -9.41
N HIS A 11 10.46 4.19 -9.13
CA HIS A 11 11.51 5.03 -9.74
C HIS A 11 12.26 4.36 -10.88
N GLN A 12 12.19 3.02 -10.98
CA GLN A 12 12.94 2.27 -11.99
C GLN A 12 12.05 1.38 -12.86
N GLY A 13 10.74 1.27 -12.55
CA GLY A 13 9.83 0.36 -13.26
C GLY A 13 10.20 -1.12 -13.11
N ARG A 14 10.91 -1.48 -12.05
CA ARG A 14 11.44 -2.84 -11.83
C ARG A 14 10.78 -3.51 -10.64
N SER A 15 10.48 -4.81 -10.78
CA SER A 15 9.93 -5.66 -9.71
C SER A 15 10.99 -6.27 -8.78
N SER A 16 12.25 -5.87 -8.91
CA SER A 16 13.37 -6.40 -8.15
C SER A 16 14.39 -5.31 -7.79
N HIS A 17 14.98 -5.42 -6.60
CA HIS A 17 16.01 -4.49 -6.12
C HIS A 17 17.18 -5.29 -5.52
N PRO A 18 18.46 -4.93 -5.75
CA PRO A 18 19.61 -5.69 -5.26
C PRO A 18 19.63 -5.92 -3.73
N LYS A 19 18.98 -5.04 -2.97
CA LYS A 19 18.85 -5.11 -1.51
C LYS A 19 17.55 -5.77 -1.00
N MET A 20 16.74 -6.36 -1.88
CA MET A 20 15.41 -6.90 -1.53
C MET A 20 15.47 -8.26 -0.82
N GLY A 21 16.59 -8.98 -0.87
CA GLY A 21 16.74 -10.34 -0.33
C GLY A 21 16.08 -11.43 -1.18
N TYR A 22 15.25 -11.05 -2.15
CA TYR A 22 14.58 -11.92 -3.11
C TYR A 22 14.87 -11.45 -4.53
N SER A 23 14.84 -12.38 -5.49
CA SER A 23 15.06 -12.09 -6.91
C SER A 23 13.92 -11.25 -7.51
N ARG A 24 12.70 -11.41 -7.00
CA ARG A 24 11.48 -10.66 -7.35
C ARG A 24 10.36 -10.93 -6.34
N VAL A 25 9.28 -10.15 -6.45
CA VAL A 25 7.99 -10.44 -5.79
C VAL A 25 7.00 -10.94 -6.84
N LEU A 26 6.32 -12.04 -6.56
CA LEU A 26 5.31 -12.66 -7.41
C LEU A 26 3.94 -12.46 -6.76
N PHE A 27 3.14 -11.56 -7.31
CA PHE A 27 1.75 -11.39 -6.90
C PHE A 27 0.86 -12.37 -7.65
N LEU A 28 0.06 -13.15 -6.92
CA LEU A 28 -1.02 -13.94 -7.49
C LEU A 28 -2.27 -13.08 -7.57
N GLU A 29 -2.83 -12.98 -8.78
CA GLU A 29 -4.02 -12.17 -9.02
C GLU A 29 -5.26 -12.78 -8.35
N PRO A 30 -6.19 -11.94 -7.88
CA PRO A 30 -7.48 -12.40 -7.36
C PRO A 30 -8.20 -13.29 -8.38
N GLY A 31 -8.59 -14.49 -7.97
CA GLY A 31 -9.33 -15.43 -8.82
C GLY A 31 -8.49 -16.26 -9.79
N SER A 32 -7.16 -16.04 -9.88
CA SER A 32 -6.26 -16.83 -10.74
C SER A 32 -6.14 -18.29 -10.32
N THR A 33 -6.44 -18.60 -9.07
CA THR A 33 -6.38 -19.96 -8.51
C THR A 33 -7.33 -20.12 -7.32
N LYS A 34 -7.65 -21.38 -6.99
CA LYS A 34 -8.50 -21.74 -5.83
C LYS A 34 -7.72 -21.84 -4.52
N ILE A 35 -6.39 -21.85 -4.58
CA ILE A 35 -5.50 -21.95 -3.41
C ILE A 35 -4.98 -20.59 -3.00
N VAL A 36 -4.73 -20.40 -1.70
CA VAL A 36 -4.09 -19.19 -1.16
C VAL A 36 -2.61 -19.49 -0.92
N LEU A 37 -1.75 -18.74 -1.59
CA LEU A 37 -0.31 -18.80 -1.43
C LEU A 37 0.18 -17.40 -1.07
N HIS A 38 0.51 -17.20 0.20
CA HIS A 38 0.89 -15.90 0.76
C HIS A 38 2.14 -16.04 1.64
N ASN A 39 3.09 -15.11 1.50
CA ASN A 39 4.37 -15.09 2.22
C ASN A 39 5.22 -16.37 2.05
N ASN A 40 5.18 -17.00 0.88
CA ASN A 40 6.01 -18.17 0.58
C ASN A 40 7.31 -17.76 -0.11
N ILE A 41 8.39 -18.47 0.16
CA ILE A 41 9.62 -18.38 -0.63
C ILE A 41 9.61 -19.50 -1.67
N MET A 42 9.47 -19.15 -2.94
CA MET A 42 9.49 -20.07 -4.06
C MET A 42 10.82 -19.96 -4.79
N LYS A 43 11.75 -20.88 -4.48
CA LYS A 43 13.18 -20.78 -4.84
C LYS A 43 13.79 -19.50 -4.25
N ASP A 44 13.93 -18.45 -5.06
CA ASP A 44 14.53 -17.16 -4.68
C ASP A 44 13.53 -15.99 -4.75
N ALA A 45 12.26 -16.26 -5.07
CA ALA A 45 11.20 -15.27 -5.20
C ALA A 45 10.25 -15.30 -4.01
N LEU A 46 9.76 -14.13 -3.60
CA LEU A 46 8.69 -14.00 -2.61
C LEU A 46 7.33 -14.08 -3.30
N ASN A 47 6.50 -15.04 -2.93
CA ASN A 47 5.15 -15.22 -3.43
C ASN A 47 4.12 -14.61 -2.46
N ILE A 48 3.17 -13.85 -3.02
CA ILE A 48 2.17 -13.06 -2.30
C ILE A 48 0.79 -13.24 -2.95
N ASP A 49 -0.24 -13.53 -2.16
CA ASP A 49 -1.63 -13.43 -2.60
C ASP A 49 -2.05 -11.96 -2.51
N LEU A 50 -2.51 -11.38 -3.63
CA LEU A 50 -2.79 -9.94 -3.68
C LEU A 50 -3.91 -9.51 -2.73
N ARG A 51 -4.92 -10.37 -2.49
CA ARG A 51 -6.03 -10.05 -1.58
C ARG A 51 -5.56 -10.04 -0.14
N CYS A 52 -4.79 -11.06 0.27
CA CYS A 52 -4.18 -11.11 1.59
C CYS A 52 -3.27 -9.90 1.82
N PHE A 53 -2.42 -9.57 0.85
CA PHE A 53 -1.53 -8.41 0.93
C PHE A 53 -2.27 -7.09 1.13
N VAL A 54 -3.32 -6.83 0.35
CA VAL A 54 -4.14 -5.61 0.51
C VAL A 54 -4.85 -5.62 1.87
N GLY A 55 -5.36 -6.76 2.31
CA GLY A 55 -5.95 -6.93 3.64
C GLY A 55 -4.97 -6.60 4.77
N ASP A 56 -3.76 -7.15 4.72
CA ASP A 56 -2.71 -6.90 5.71
C ASP A 56 -2.29 -5.41 5.74
N LEU A 57 -2.19 -4.79 4.57
CA LEU A 57 -1.86 -3.37 4.45
C LEU A 57 -2.95 -2.49 5.07
N LEU A 58 -4.22 -2.78 4.78
CA LEU A 58 -5.36 -2.07 5.35
C LEU A 58 -5.43 -2.26 6.87
N ALA A 59 -5.27 -3.49 7.35
CA ALA A 59 -5.30 -3.80 8.77
C ALA A 59 -4.19 -3.05 9.53
N GLY A 60 -2.96 -3.05 9.01
CA GLY A 60 -1.85 -2.31 9.60
C GLY A 60 -2.06 -0.79 9.59
N ALA A 61 -2.60 -0.23 8.50
CA ALA A 61 -2.91 1.19 8.42
C ALA A 61 -3.99 1.61 9.43
N LEU A 62 -5.06 0.82 9.56
CA LEU A 62 -6.13 1.07 10.53
C LEU A 62 -5.65 0.92 11.97
N GLN A 63 -4.81 -0.09 12.26
CA GLN A 63 -4.21 -0.26 13.58
C GLN A 63 -3.30 0.92 13.94
N TRP A 64 -2.46 1.38 13.00
CA TRP A 64 -1.65 2.58 13.21
C TRP A 64 -2.53 3.81 13.45
N LEU A 65 -3.59 3.99 12.66
CA LEU A 65 -4.50 5.14 12.79
C LEU A 65 -5.12 5.18 14.18
N GLN A 66 -5.65 4.04 14.66
CA GLN A 66 -6.22 3.92 15.99
C GLN A 66 -5.25 4.31 17.11
N GLN A 67 -3.94 4.03 16.94
CA GLN A 67 -2.92 4.36 17.93
C GLN A 67 -2.42 5.81 17.80
N ALA A 68 -2.42 6.35 16.59
CA ALA A 68 -1.90 7.68 16.28
C ALA A 68 -2.95 8.78 16.50
N GLU A 69 -4.23 8.46 16.35
CA GLU A 69 -5.33 9.38 16.59
C GLU A 69 -5.23 10.04 17.98
N GLY A 70 -5.45 11.35 18.03
CA GLY A 70 -5.34 12.14 19.25
C GLY A 70 -3.91 12.53 19.65
N THR A 71 -2.86 11.97 19.02
CA THR A 71 -1.49 12.46 19.27
C THR A 71 -1.29 13.86 18.71
N VAL A 72 -0.38 14.63 19.31
CA VAL A 72 -0.05 16.01 18.85
C VAL A 72 0.38 16.02 17.38
N ASN A 73 1.20 15.03 16.98
CA ASN A 73 1.67 14.93 15.60
C ASN A 73 0.54 14.60 14.62
N TYR A 74 -0.38 13.70 15.01
CA TYR A 74 -1.54 13.39 14.19
C TYR A 74 -2.43 14.63 14.01
N ASN A 75 -2.83 15.28 15.10
CA ASN A 75 -3.71 16.46 15.04
C ASN A 75 -3.09 17.60 14.22
N ARG A 76 -1.76 17.78 14.30
CA ARG A 76 -1.04 18.79 13.51
C ARG A 76 -0.97 18.46 12.02
N ASN A 77 -0.71 17.19 11.67
CA ASN A 77 -0.34 16.82 10.30
C ASN A 77 -1.50 16.22 9.49
N TYR A 78 -2.45 15.54 10.14
CA TYR A 78 -3.55 14.86 9.47
C TYR A 78 -4.43 15.78 8.61
N PRO A 79 -4.72 17.04 9.01
CA PRO A 79 -5.45 17.98 8.14
C PRO A 79 -4.79 18.26 6.79
N SER A 80 -3.47 18.08 6.68
CA SER A 80 -2.70 18.24 5.43
C SER A 80 -2.38 16.91 4.74
N PHE A 81 -2.89 15.80 5.26
CA PHE A 81 -2.75 14.49 4.63
C PHE A 81 -3.66 14.39 3.40
N MET A 82 -3.30 13.52 2.45
CA MET A 82 -4.13 13.25 1.29
C MET A 82 -5.47 12.64 1.70
N GLN A 83 -6.56 13.28 1.35
CA GLN A 83 -7.92 12.95 1.77
C GLN A 83 -8.88 12.86 0.60
N ARG A 84 -9.96 12.11 0.79
CA ARG A 84 -11.08 12.08 -0.14
C ARG A 84 -12.06 13.19 0.21
N TYR A 85 -12.41 14.00 -0.78
CA TYR A 85 -13.41 15.06 -0.70
C TYR A 85 -14.60 14.68 -1.58
N PRO A 86 -15.68 14.07 -1.04
CA PRO A 86 -16.77 13.53 -1.84
C PRO A 86 -17.53 14.56 -2.69
N ASN A 87 -17.53 15.82 -2.25
CA ASN A 87 -18.27 16.92 -2.90
C ASN A 87 -17.32 17.93 -3.59
N GLY A 88 -16.04 17.58 -3.75
CA GLY A 88 -15.02 18.48 -4.28
C GLY A 88 -14.24 19.24 -3.22
N LEU A 89 -13.18 19.91 -3.66
CA LEU A 89 -12.32 20.77 -2.85
C LEU A 89 -12.42 22.21 -3.37
N ALA A 90 -13.26 23.02 -2.73
CA ALA A 90 -13.41 24.43 -3.10
C ALA A 90 -12.12 25.23 -2.79
N PRO A 91 -11.78 26.25 -3.62
CA PRO A 91 -12.49 26.71 -4.82
C PRO A 91 -12.09 25.96 -6.11
N TYR A 92 -11.26 24.91 -6.03
CA TYR A 92 -10.67 24.26 -7.20
C TYR A 92 -11.65 23.37 -7.97
N VAL A 93 -12.39 22.52 -7.27
CA VAL A 93 -13.38 21.59 -7.85
C VAL A 93 -14.59 21.53 -6.94
N ALA A 94 -15.80 21.69 -7.48
CA ALA A 94 -17.06 21.62 -6.73
C ALA A 94 -18.03 20.61 -7.35
N GLY A 95 -18.74 19.84 -6.52
CA GLY A 95 -19.75 18.87 -6.95
C GLY A 95 -19.22 17.55 -7.49
N ILE A 96 -17.89 17.37 -7.54
CA ILE A 96 -17.23 16.17 -8.06
C ILE A 96 -16.27 15.65 -7.00
N ALA A 97 -16.33 14.35 -6.70
CA ALA A 97 -15.44 13.73 -5.72
C ALA A 97 -13.98 13.82 -6.19
N VAL A 98 -13.10 14.32 -5.33
CA VAL A 98 -11.65 14.39 -5.57
C VAL A 98 -10.87 13.74 -4.45
N ILE A 99 -9.61 13.40 -4.74
CA ILE A 99 -8.62 13.02 -3.74
C ILE A 99 -7.49 14.04 -3.85
N ALA A 100 -7.17 14.73 -2.76
CA ALA A 100 -6.17 15.78 -2.72
C ALA A 100 -5.43 15.74 -1.37
#